data_AF-A0A954LYZ9-F1
#
_entry.id   AF-A0A954LYZ9-F1
#
_cell.length_a   1.000
_cell.length_b   1.000
_cell.length_c   1.000
_cell.angle_alpha   90.00
_cell.angle_beta   90.00
_cell.angle_gamma   90.00
#
_symmetry.space_group_name_H-M   'P 1'
#
loop_
_entity.id
_entity.type
_entity.pdbx_description
1 polymer ?
#
loop_
_entity_poly.entity_id
_entity_poly.type
_entity_poly.pdbx_seq_one_letter_code
_entity_poly.pdbx_strand_id
1 'polypeptide(L)' 'MTDQTREELFDVLRELWQEMPDYRFGQMIVNLSYAAREPSNAAPWDVEDDELLAAARRQLASRKQSAATH' A
#
# COMPACT_ATOMS: atom_id res chain seq x y z
N MET A 1 -18.73 -0.08 1.06
CA MET A 1 -17.41 -0.55 1.55
C MET A 1 -17.62 -1.21 2.90
N THR A 2 -17.14 -2.44 3.09
CA THR A 2 -17.28 -3.18 4.35
C THR A 2 -16.14 -2.79 5.31
N ASP A 3 -16.39 -2.82 6.62
CA ASP A 3 -15.36 -2.56 7.63
C ASP A 3 -14.14 -3.49 7.45
N GLN A 4 -14.39 -4.72 7.01
CA GLN A 4 -13.37 -5.73 6.80
C GLN A 4 -12.27 -5.34 5.80
N THR A 5 -12.61 -4.73 4.65
CA THR A 5 -11.59 -4.33 3.66
C THR A 5 -10.63 -3.30 4.24
N ARG A 6 -11.16 -2.39 5.06
CA ARG A 6 -10.37 -1.34 5.70
C ARG A 6 -9.48 -1.91 6.80
N GLU A 7 -9.98 -2.85 7.59
CA GLU A 7 -9.16 -3.57 8.58
C GLU A 7 -8.01 -4.31 7.90
N GLU A 8 -8.29 -5.07 6.83
CA GLU A 8 -7.25 -5.75 6.05
C GLU A 8 -6.22 -4.78 5.46
N LEU A 9 -6.66 -3.60 4.99
CA LEU A 9 -5.77 -2.55 4.53
C LEU A 9 -4.84 -2.06 5.64
N PHE A 10 -5.37 -1.77 6.84
CA PHE A 10 -4.54 -1.33 7.97
C PHE A 10 -3.54 -2.39 8.41
N ASP A 11 -3.90 -3.67 8.35
CA ASP A 11 -2.97 -4.76 8.65
C ASP A 11 -1.82 -4.82 7.64
N VAL A 12 -2.11 -4.73 6.35
CA VAL A 12 -1.07 -4.74 5.30
C VAL A 12 -0.20 -3.48 5.37
N LEU A 13 -0.77 -2.30 5.64
CA LEU A 13 -0.01 -1.07 5.83
C LEU A 13 0.94 -1.16 7.03
N ARG A 14 0.51 -1.82 8.11
CA ARG A 14 1.36 -2.08 9.28
C ARG A 14 2.54 -2.98 8.93
N GLU A 15 2.30 -4.07 8.20
CA GLU A 15 3.37 -4.95 7.71
C GLU A 15 4.36 -4.19 6.80
N LEU A 16 3.86 -3.38 5.86
CA LEU A 16 4.70 -2.57 4.98
C LEU A 16 5.60 -1.59 5.74
N TRP A 17 5.07 -0.96 6.80
CA TRP A 17 5.86 -0.06 7.64
C TRP A 17 6.91 -0.81 8.47
N GLN A 18 6.61 -2.03 8.94
CA GLN A 18 7.60 -2.87 9.62
C GLN A 18 8.78 -3.25 8.72
N GLU A 19 8.52 -3.51 7.44
CA GLU A 19 9.55 -3.78 6.42
C GLU A 19 10.32 -2.52 6.00
N MET A 20 9.76 -1.32 6.22
CA MET A 20 10.34 -0.05 5.82
C MET A 20 10.12 1.03 6.90
N PRO A 21 10.75 0.90 8.07
CA PRO A 21 10.47 1.77 9.22
C PRO A 21 10.82 3.25 8.94
N ASP A 22 11.79 3.50 8.07
CA ASP A 22 12.22 4.85 7.67
C ASP A 22 11.26 5.52 6.68
N TYR A 23 10.29 4.79 6.14
CA TYR A 23 9.38 5.29 5.13
C TYR A 23 8.23 6.06 5.78
N ARG A 24 8.21 7.38 5.59
CA ARG A 24 7.18 8.26 6.15
C ARG A 24 5.78 7.82 5.72
N PHE A 25 4.87 7.68 6.69
CA PHE A 25 3.51 7.17 6.45
C PHE A 25 2.76 7.92 5.34
N GLY A 26 2.76 9.26 5.35
CA GLY A 26 2.09 10.04 4.30
C GLY A 26 2.66 9.81 2.90
N GLN A 27 3.97 9.62 2.79
CA GLN A 27 4.61 9.28 1.51
C GLN A 27 4.20 7.88 1.04
N MET A 28 4.07 6.92 1.96
CA MET A 28 3.59 5.58 1.65
C MET A 28 2.19 5.63 1.05
N ILE A 29 1.26 6.36 1.66
CA ILE A 29 -0.11 6.47 1.15
C ILE A 29 -0.16 7.09 -0.26
N VAL A 30 0.57 8.19 -0.50
CA VAL A 30 0.65 8.83 -1.82
C VAL A 30 1.25 7.91 -2.88
N ASN A 31 2.30 7.17 -2.53
CA ASN A 31 2.91 6.26 -3.49
C ASN A 31 2.02 5.03 -3.77
N LEU A 32 1.27 4.56 -2.77
CA LEU A 32 0.27 3.52 -2.96
C LEU A 32 -0.90 4.01 -3.82
N SER A 33 -1.36 5.25 -3.69
CA SER A 33 -2.40 5.79 -4.56
C SER A 33 -1.95 5.84 -6.03
N TYR A 34 -0.71 6.27 -6.29
CA TYR A 34 -0.10 6.22 -7.62
C TYR A 34 0.16 4.79 -8.15
N ALA A 35 0.28 3.80 -7.27
CA ALA A 35 0.44 2.40 -7.65
C ALA A 35 -0.91 1.70 -7.86
N ALA A 36 -1.98 2.21 -7.24
CA ALA A 36 -3.34 1.71 -7.36
C ALA A 36 -4.00 2.16 -8.68
N ARG A 37 -3.75 3.40 -9.10
CA ARG A 37 -4.28 4.00 -10.32
C ARG A 37 -3.16 4.67 -11.11
N GLU A 38 -3.29 4.78 -12.43
CA GLU A 38 -2.26 5.42 -13.26
C GLU A 38 -1.87 6.83 -12.72
N PRO A 39 -0.57 7.19 -12.74
CA PRO A 39 -0.05 8.39 -12.08
C PRO A 39 -0.68 9.72 -12.51
N SER A 40 -1.33 9.76 -13.67
CA SER A 40 -1.94 10.96 -14.25
C SER A 40 -3.30 11.34 -13.64
N ASN A 41 -3.98 10.44 -12.91
CA ASN A 41 -5.35 10.64 -12.42
C ASN A 41 -5.57 10.23 -10.95
N ALA A 42 -4.51 9.92 -10.19
CA ALA A 42 -4.66 9.33 -8.86
C ALA A 42 -4.35 10.35 -7.76
N ALA A 43 -5.34 11.15 -7.36
CA ALA A 43 -5.25 11.82 -6.08
C ALA A 43 -5.57 10.81 -4.95
N PRO A 44 -4.92 10.89 -3.77
CA PRO A 44 -5.14 9.92 -2.69
C PRO A 44 -6.58 9.81 -2.20
N TRP A 45 -7.38 10.87 -2.35
CA TRP A 45 -8.80 10.90 -1.97
C TRP A 45 -9.74 10.29 -3.03
N ASP A 46 -9.25 9.98 -4.22
CA ASP A 46 -10.03 9.35 -5.29
C ASP A 46 -9.88 7.82 -5.32
N VAL A 47 -8.97 7.25 -4.51
CA VAL A 47 -8.65 5.82 -4.47
C VAL A 47 -9.48 5.14 -3.38
N GLU A 48 -10.14 4.04 -3.73
CA GLU A 48 -10.95 3.25 -2.80
C GLU A 48 -10.08 2.31 -1.95
N ASP A 49 -10.59 1.86 -0.79
CA ASP A 49 -9.84 1.02 0.15
C ASP A 49 -9.38 -0.30 -0.49
N ASP A 50 -10.15 -0.89 -1.41
CA ASP A 50 -9.82 -2.13 -2.11
C ASP A 50 -8.70 -1.95 -3.15
N GLU A 51 -8.71 -0.84 -3.88
CA GLU A 51 -7.65 -0.46 -4.81
C GLU A 51 -6.33 -0.21 -4.05
N LEU A 52 -6.40 0.48 -2.92
CA LEU A 52 -5.24 0.74 -2.07
C LEU A 52 -4.71 -0.56 -1.45
N LEU A 53 -5.61 -1.45 -0.99
CA LEU A 53 -5.27 -2.77 -0.47
C LEU A 53 -4.56 -3.63 -1.53
N ALA A 54 -5.05 -3.62 -2.76
CA ALA A 54 -4.43 -4.35 -3.86
C ALA A 54 -3.01 -3.81 -4.17
N ALA A 55 -2.83 -2.49 -4.17
CA ALA A 55 -1.51 -1.87 -4.35
C ALA A 55 -0.55 -2.22 -3.20
N ALA A 56 -1.02 -2.14 -1.96
CA ALA A 56 -0.24 -2.45 -0.76
C ALA A 56 0.24 -3.91 -0.76
N ARG A 57 -0.66 -4.86 -1.10
CA ARG A 57 -0.31 -6.29 -1.22
C ARG A 57 0.75 -6.54 -2.31
N ARG A 58 0.63 -5.90 -3.48
CA ARG A 58 1.65 -6.02 -4.55
C ARG A 58 3.02 -5.51 -4.09
N GLN A 59 3.06 -4.35 -3.43
CA GLN A 59 4.31 -3.77 -2.95
C GLN A 59 4.95 -4.64 -1.86
N LEU A 60 4.17 -5.16 -0.91
CA LEU A 60 4.65 -6.04 0.15
C LEU A 60 5.22 -7.35 -0.42
N ALA A 61 4.52 -7.96 -1.39
CA ALA A 61 4.99 -9.17 -2.05
C ALA A 61 6.32 -8.95 -2.78
N SER A 62 6.46 -7.82 -3.50
CA SER A 62 7.71 -7.45 -4.16
C SER A 62 8.86 -7.28 -3.17
N ARG A 63 8.62 -6.65 -2.02
CA ARG A 63 9.63 -6.47 -0.95
C ARG A 63 10.09 -7.79 -0.34
N LYS A 64 9.14 -8.66 0.02
CA LYS A 64 9.44 -9.99 0.57
C LYS A 64 10.26 -10.84 -0.40
N GLN A 65 10.03 -10.72 -1.71
CA GLN A 65 10.84 -11.38 -2.74
C GLN A 65 12.26 -10.82 -2.84
N SER A 66 12.42 -9.49 -2.80
CA SER A 66 13.75 -8.86 -2.83
C SER A 66 14.58 -9.21 -1.59
N ALA A 67 13.95 -9.32 -0.42
CA ALA A 67 14.63 -9.73 0.82
C ALA A 67 15.08 -11.20 0.81
N ALA A 68 14.36 -12.09 0.11
CA ALA A 68 14.71 -13.52 0.01
C ALA A 68 15.85 -13.82 -0.99
N THR A 69 16.30 -12.83 -1.75
CA THR A 69 17.35 -12.98 -2.77
C THR A 69 18.68 -12.34 -2.32
N HIS A 70 18.81 -12.00 -1.04
CA HIS A 70 20.03 -11.52 -0.37
C HIS A 70 20.33 -12.41 0.83
#